data_AF-H1W2M2-F1
#
_entry.id   AF-H1W2M2-F1
#
_cell.length_a   1.000
_cell.length_b   1.000
_cell.length_c   1.000
_cell.angle_alpha   90.00
_cell.angle_beta   90.00
_cell.angle_gamma   90.00
#
_symmetry.space_group_name_H-M   'P 1'
#
loop_
_entity.id
_entity.type
_entity.pdbx_description
1 polymer ?
#
loop_
_entity_poly.entity_id
_entity_poly.type
_entity_poly.pdbx_seq_one_letter_code
_entity_poly.pdbx_strand_id
1 'polypeptide(L)'
;MTPPAPRIVGICGAAIAGPTLALHLLSHPVLRTLFRPILFDQSPAPGPATTDGSSPRHHQRAGASVALLPNGIHPLLALGLGDAIRTHGHECDDLSLWSGPSSLDRSPDAPLTHLKTMTNGFWSHEMRMGAVYFERAALQALLVDRVRELGGDV
;
A
#
# COMPACT_ATOMS: atom_id res chain seq x y z
N MET A 1 10.23 -37.38 15.72
CA MET A 1 9.83 -36.27 16.62
C MET A 1 8.99 -35.31 15.80
N THR A 2 7.74 -35.06 16.18
CA THR A 2 6.88 -34.05 15.54
C THR A 2 7.47 -32.66 15.81
N PRO A 3 7.63 -31.80 14.79
CA PRO A 3 8.07 -30.43 15.03
C PRO A 3 7.07 -29.71 15.95
N PRO A 4 7.53 -28.82 16.84
CA PRO A 4 6.64 -28.06 17.71
C PRO A 4 5.71 -27.18 16.88
N ALA A 5 4.49 -26.95 17.39
CA ALA A 5 3.53 -26.07 16.73
C ALA A 5 4.10 -24.64 16.56
N PRO A 6 3.77 -23.93 15.47
CA PRO A 6 4.22 -22.56 15.25
C PRO A 6 3.76 -21.62 16.38
N ARG A 7 4.61 -20.67 16.75
CA ARG A 7 4.30 -19.63 17.74
C ARG A 7 3.38 -18.59 17.12
N ILE A 8 2.35 -18.19 17.85
CA ILE A 8 1.44 -17.14 17.40
C ILE A 8 2.13 -15.78 17.49
N VAL A 9 2.03 -14.97 16.44
CA VAL A 9 2.49 -13.58 16.40
C VAL A 9 1.28 -12.69 16.15
N GLY A 10 0.79 -12.03 17.20
CA GLY A 10 -0.28 -11.03 17.07
C GLY A 10 0.27 -9.72 16.51
N ILE A 11 -0.34 -9.22 15.43
CA ILE A 11 0.07 -7.99 14.75
C ILE A 11 -1.07 -6.98 14.87
N CYS A 12 -0.85 -5.91 15.63
CA CYS A 12 -1.83 -4.84 15.82
C CYS A 12 -1.78 -3.83 14.66
N GLY A 13 -2.84 -3.80 13.85
CA GLY A 13 -3.06 -2.92 12.70
C GLY A 13 -2.95 -3.67 11.37
N ALA A 14 -4.05 -3.74 10.61
CA ALA A 14 -4.11 -4.44 9.32
C ALA A 14 -4.10 -3.48 8.11
N ALA A 15 -3.46 -2.31 8.25
CA ALA A 15 -3.36 -1.31 7.19
C ALA A 15 -2.45 -1.73 6.02
N ILE A 16 -1.18 -1.29 6.00
CA ILE A 16 -0.20 -1.68 4.98
C ILE A 16 0.94 -2.45 5.65
N ALA A 17 1.56 -1.84 6.66
CA ALA A 17 2.71 -2.43 7.34
C ALA A 17 2.43 -3.79 8.01
N GLY A 18 1.27 -3.94 8.67
CA GLY A 18 0.90 -5.19 9.34
C GLY A 18 0.78 -6.38 8.38
N PRO A 19 -0.06 -6.28 7.33
CA PRO A 19 -0.14 -7.29 6.29
C PRO A 19 1.22 -7.57 5.63
N THR A 20 2.03 -6.54 5.33
CA THR A 20 3.38 -6.75 4.77
C THR A 20 4.29 -7.55 5.69
N LEU A 21 4.25 -7.31 7.02
CA LEU A 21 5.00 -8.11 7.99
C LEU A 21 4.51 -9.57 8.02
N ALA A 22 3.19 -9.78 8.03
CA ALA A 22 2.61 -11.12 7.99
C ALA A 22 3.05 -11.88 6.72
N LEU A 23 3.05 -11.22 5.57
CA LEU A 23 3.53 -11.80 4.30
C LEU A 23 4.99 -12.20 4.36
N HIS A 24 5.87 -11.39 4.99
CA HIS A 24 7.26 -11.78 5.18
C HIS A 24 7.42 -13.03 6.04
N LEU A 25 6.62 -13.16 7.11
CA LEU A 25 6.63 -14.37 7.95
C LEU A 25 6.16 -15.60 7.17
N LEU A 26 5.05 -15.47 6.44
CA LEU A 26 4.42 -16.57 5.70
C LEU A 26 5.21 -17.00 4.46
N SER A 27 5.90 -16.07 3.80
CA SER A 27 6.64 -16.34 2.57
C SER A 27 8.06 -16.88 2.83
N HIS A 28 8.61 -16.67 4.03
CA HIS A 28 9.96 -17.12 4.34
C HIS A 28 9.99 -18.62 4.71
N PRO A 29 10.88 -19.44 4.10
CA PRO A 29 10.87 -20.90 4.24
C PRO A 29 11.00 -21.38 5.68
N VAL A 30 11.77 -20.65 6.51
CA VAL A 30 11.99 -20.95 7.93
C VAL A 30 10.96 -20.28 8.84
N LEU A 31 10.53 -19.05 8.55
CA LEU A 31 9.69 -18.31 9.51
C LEU A 31 8.27 -18.86 9.49
N ARG A 32 7.77 -19.29 8.32
CA ARG A 32 6.44 -19.91 8.17
C ARG A 32 6.27 -21.19 8.98
N THR A 33 7.36 -21.89 9.29
CA THR A 33 7.30 -23.11 10.13
C THR A 33 7.39 -22.79 11.62
N LEU A 34 7.90 -21.61 11.97
CA LEU A 34 8.12 -21.19 13.35
C LEU A 34 7.03 -20.25 13.87
N PHE A 35 6.36 -19.52 12.98
CA PHE A 35 5.44 -18.45 13.32
C PHE A 35 4.13 -18.54 12.54
N ARG A 36 3.02 -18.27 13.23
CA ARG A 36 1.69 -18.08 12.65
C ARG A 36 1.22 -16.64 12.95
N PRO A 37 1.21 -15.73 11.97
CA PRO A 37 0.74 -14.37 12.19
C PRO A 37 -0.79 -14.30 12.27
N ILE A 38 -1.29 -13.47 13.17
CA ILE A 38 -2.70 -13.09 13.29
C ILE A 38 -2.77 -11.57 13.24
N LEU A 39 -3.46 -11.00 12.26
CA LEU A 39 -3.70 -9.57 12.18
C LEU A 39 -4.88 -9.20 13.08
N PHE A 40 -4.78 -8.07 13.78
CA PHE A 40 -5.87 -7.47 14.54
C PHE A 40 -6.07 -6.04 14.04
N ASP A 41 -7.25 -5.71 13.55
CA ASP A 41 -7.61 -4.34 13.21
C ASP A 41 -8.78 -3.84 14.05
N GLN A 42 -8.71 -2.58 14.49
CA GLN A 42 -9.80 -1.90 15.17
C GLN A 42 -10.77 -1.24 14.19
N SER A 43 -10.37 -1.12 12.92
CA SER A 43 -11.20 -0.58 11.85
C SER A 43 -12.37 -1.53 11.62
N PRO A 44 -13.60 -1.02 11.42
CA PRO A 44 -14.71 -1.87 11.06
C PRO A 44 -14.36 -2.66 9.79
N ALA A 45 -14.79 -3.92 9.72
CA ALA A 45 -14.68 -4.71 8.51
C ALA A 45 -15.24 -3.90 7.33
N PRO A 46 -14.63 -3.95 6.13
CA PRO A 46 -15.15 -3.23 4.97
C PRO A 46 -16.55 -3.76 4.65
N GLY A 47 -17.56 -3.08 5.16
CA GLY A 47 -18.96 -3.33 4.87
C GLY A 47 -19.32 -2.75 3.50
N PRO A 48 -20.38 -3.25 2.85
CA PRO A 48 -20.88 -2.62 1.64
C PRO A 48 -21.18 -1.16 1.94
N ALA A 49 -20.68 -0.25 1.09
CA ALA A 49 -20.96 1.17 1.20
C ALA A 49 -22.48 1.37 1.13
N THR A 50 -23.13 1.52 2.27
CA THR A 50 -24.55 1.84 2.33
C THR A 50 -24.71 3.27 1.85
N THR A 51 -25.57 3.48 0.86
CA THR A 51 -25.91 4.76 0.23
C THR A 51 -26.55 5.78 1.17
N ASP A 52 -26.74 5.44 2.45
CA ASP A 52 -27.38 6.30 3.43
C ASP A 52 -26.33 7.12 4.18
N GLY A 53 -26.30 8.42 3.88
CA GLY A 53 -25.32 9.41 4.33
C GLY A 53 -25.37 9.78 5.81
N SER A 54 -25.38 8.80 6.72
CA SER A 54 -25.23 9.01 8.16
C SER A 54 -23.95 8.30 8.66
N SER A 55 -22.90 9.09 8.87
CA SER A 55 -21.54 8.68 9.21
C SER A 55 -21.42 7.73 10.42
N PRO A 56 -20.30 6.99 10.48
CA PRO A 56 -19.37 7.23 11.58
C PRO A 56 -17.97 7.57 11.08
N ARG A 57 -17.31 8.46 11.82
CA ARG A 57 -16.06 9.20 11.56
C ARG A 57 -14.77 8.36 11.37
N HIS A 58 -14.81 7.15 10.82
CA HIS A 58 -13.65 6.26 10.71
C HIS A 58 -13.23 5.84 9.29
N HIS A 59 -13.92 6.28 8.24
CA HIS A 59 -13.46 6.15 6.84
C HIS A 59 -12.37 7.18 6.45
N GLN A 60 -11.63 7.73 7.41
CA GLN A 60 -10.81 8.93 7.20
C GLN A 60 -9.59 8.74 6.29
N ARG A 61 -9.36 7.53 5.76
CA ARG A 61 -8.28 7.22 4.80
C ARG A 61 -8.74 6.46 3.56
N ALA A 62 -10.03 6.15 3.44
CA ALA A 62 -10.59 5.62 2.21
C ALA A 62 -10.63 6.78 1.20
N GLY A 63 -9.90 6.66 0.09
CA GLY A 63 -9.76 7.71 -0.91
C GLY A 63 -8.42 8.47 -0.89
N ALA A 64 -7.49 8.12 0.01
CA ALA A 64 -6.12 8.63 -0.10
C ALA A 64 -5.33 7.81 -1.12
N SER A 65 -4.51 8.47 -1.95
CA SER A 65 -3.54 7.77 -2.79
C SER A 65 -2.26 7.46 -2.03
N VAL A 66 -1.64 6.34 -2.36
CA VAL A 66 -0.31 5.96 -1.88
C VAL A 66 0.57 5.69 -3.09
N ALA A 67 1.75 6.29 -3.09
CA ALA A 67 2.79 5.99 -4.06
C ALA A 67 3.69 4.86 -3.53
N LEU A 68 3.83 3.79 -4.29
CA LEU A 68 4.88 2.80 -4.14
C LEU A 68 6.04 3.20 -5.04
N LEU A 69 7.12 3.66 -4.43
CA LEU A 69 8.38 3.92 -5.12
C LEU A 69 9.15 2.61 -5.32
N PRO A 70 10.16 2.55 -6.22
CA PRO A 70 10.88 1.31 -6.52
C PRO A 70 11.42 0.55 -5.30
N ASN A 71 11.87 1.27 -4.26
CA ASN A 71 12.32 0.69 -2.99
C ASN A 71 11.19 0.00 -2.20
N GLY A 72 9.96 0.50 -2.30
CA GLY A 72 8.76 -0.13 -1.73
C GLY A 72 8.21 -1.26 -2.60
N ILE A 73 8.38 -1.17 -3.93
CA ILE A 73 7.89 -2.20 -4.84
C ILE A 73 8.76 -3.47 -4.77
N HIS A 74 10.09 -3.33 -4.75
CA HIS A 74 11.02 -4.45 -4.70
C HIS A 74 10.61 -5.55 -3.68
N PRO A 75 10.40 -5.27 -2.39
CA PRO A 75 10.02 -6.31 -1.43
C PRO A 75 8.65 -6.93 -1.74
N LEU A 76 7.70 -6.17 -2.30
CA LEU A 76 6.39 -6.70 -2.65
C LEU A 76 6.45 -7.64 -3.86
N LEU A 77 7.35 -7.40 -4.82
CA LEU A 77 7.61 -8.35 -5.90
C LEU A 77 8.10 -9.69 -5.35
N ALA A 78 9.02 -9.67 -4.38
CA ALA A 78 9.54 -10.87 -3.72
C ALA A 78 8.47 -11.63 -2.92
N LEU A 79 7.41 -10.93 -2.47
CA LEU A 79 6.24 -11.52 -1.81
C LEU A 79 5.18 -12.04 -2.80
N GLY A 80 5.45 -12.01 -4.11
CA GLY A 80 4.57 -12.52 -5.15
C GLY A 80 3.44 -11.57 -5.55
N LEU A 81 3.51 -10.29 -5.18
CA LEU A 81 2.48 -9.30 -5.52
C LEU A 81 2.73 -8.61 -6.86
N GLY A 82 3.74 -9.02 -7.64
CA GLY A 82 4.16 -8.29 -8.84
C GLY A 82 3.08 -8.14 -9.90
N ASP A 83 2.31 -9.20 -10.16
CA ASP A 83 1.24 -9.14 -11.17
C ASP A 83 0.05 -8.34 -10.67
N ALA A 84 -0.30 -8.46 -9.39
CA ALA A 84 -1.34 -7.64 -8.77
C ALA A 84 -0.97 -6.15 -8.81
N ILE A 85 0.30 -5.82 -8.53
CA ILE A 85 0.78 -4.43 -8.57
C ILE A 85 0.66 -3.85 -9.98
N ARG A 86 1.07 -4.61 -11.00
CA ARG A 86 0.97 -4.17 -12.41
C ARG A 86 -0.47 -4.07 -12.90
N THR A 87 -1.36 -4.92 -12.40
CA THR A 87 -2.75 -4.99 -12.86
C THR A 87 -3.62 -3.91 -12.23
N HIS A 88 -3.41 -3.62 -10.95
CA HIS A 88 -4.30 -2.75 -10.17
C HIS A 88 -3.68 -1.38 -9.85
N GLY A 89 -2.38 -1.21 -10.09
CA GLY A 89 -1.68 0.04 -9.85
C GLY A 89 -1.65 0.95 -11.08
N HIS A 90 -1.49 2.24 -10.83
CA HIS A 90 -1.28 3.24 -11.88
C HIS A 90 0.17 3.71 -11.86
N GLU A 91 0.93 3.34 -12.89
CA GLU A 91 2.31 3.81 -13.04
C GLU A 91 2.34 5.30 -13.39
N CYS A 92 3.27 6.03 -12.78
CA CYS A 92 3.54 7.43 -13.05
C CYS A 92 4.67 7.57 -14.07
N ASP A 93 4.34 8.10 -15.24
CA ASP A 93 5.29 8.36 -16.32
C ASP A 93 6.16 9.59 -15.98
N ASP A 94 5.53 10.76 -15.87
CA ASP A 94 6.21 12.04 -15.75
C ASP A 94 5.94 12.71 -14.40
N LEU A 95 6.97 13.31 -13.81
CA LEU A 95 6.85 14.18 -12.64
C LEU A 95 7.00 15.63 -13.06
N SER A 96 5.95 16.43 -12.87
CA SER A 96 5.99 17.87 -13.12
C SER A 96 5.94 18.67 -11.82
N LEU A 97 6.89 19.58 -11.65
CA LEU A 97 6.97 20.51 -10.53
C LEU A 97 6.48 21.88 -10.98
N TRP A 98 5.59 22.45 -10.17
CA TRP A 98 4.99 23.77 -10.39
C TRP A 98 5.15 24.60 -9.13
N SER A 99 5.45 25.89 -9.29
CA SER A 99 5.35 26.86 -8.22
C SER A 99 3.95 27.45 -8.23
N GLY A 100 3.28 27.36 -7.08
CA GLY A 100 2.07 28.13 -6.83
C GLY A 100 2.37 29.61 -6.56
N PRO A 101 1.33 30.46 -6.50
CA PRO A 101 1.44 31.82 -6.00
C PRO A 101 2.02 31.82 -4.59
N SER A 102 2.89 32.77 -4.28
CA SER A 102 3.35 32.95 -2.90
C SER A 102 2.19 33.44 -2.03
N SER A 103 2.19 33.14 -0.73
CA SER A 103 1.25 33.78 0.21
C SER A 103 1.44 35.30 0.31
N LEU A 104 2.55 35.81 -0.24
CA LEU A 104 2.83 37.24 -0.40
C LEU A 104 2.20 37.83 -1.68
N ASP A 105 1.83 36.99 -2.65
CA ASP A 105 1.11 37.42 -3.83
C ASP A 105 -0.35 37.65 -3.45
N ARG A 106 -0.78 38.92 -3.45
CA ARG A 106 -2.15 39.32 -3.07
C ARG A 106 -3.21 38.94 -4.11
N SER A 107 -2.81 38.35 -5.24
CA SER A 107 -3.73 37.98 -6.31
C SER A 107 -4.07 36.50 -6.23
N PRO A 108 -5.32 36.13 -5.89
CA PRO A 108 -5.76 34.74 -5.87
C PRO A 108 -5.77 34.09 -7.27
N ASP A 109 -5.67 34.89 -8.34
CA ASP A 109 -5.65 34.45 -9.74
C ASP A 109 -4.24 34.42 -10.35
N ALA A 110 -3.17 34.50 -9.54
CA ALA A 110 -1.82 34.45 -10.06
C ALA A 110 -1.54 33.10 -10.77
N PRO A 111 -0.90 33.10 -11.96
CA PRO A 111 -0.69 31.89 -12.74
C PRO A 111 0.32 30.95 -12.07
N LEU A 112 0.08 29.64 -12.19
CA LEU A 112 1.06 28.62 -11.82
C LEU A 112 2.29 28.74 -12.72
N THR A 113 3.48 28.72 -12.12
CA THR A 113 4.74 28.72 -12.89
C THR A 113 5.28 27.30 -13.00
N HIS A 114 5.38 26.78 -14.23
CA HIS A 114 6.05 25.51 -14.48
C HIS A 114 7.53 25.63 -14.13
N LEU A 115 8.05 24.72 -13.31
CA LEU A 115 9.46 24.73 -12.90
C LEU A 115 10.25 23.70 -13.70
N LYS A 116 9.77 22.46 -13.73
CA LYS A 116 10.48 21.34 -14.35
C LYS A 116 9.53 20.18 -14.60
N THR A 117 9.72 19.49 -15.72
CA THR A 117 9.20 18.14 -15.92
C THR A 117 10.37 17.16 -16.00
N MET A 118 10.24 16.05 -15.28
CA MET A 118 11.15 14.92 -15.35
C MET A 118 10.40 13.77 -16.01
N THR A 119 10.81 13.43 -17.23
CA THR A 119 10.32 12.24 -17.91
C THR A 119 10.86 11.00 -17.22
N ASN A 120 9.99 10.03 -16.92
CA ASN A 120 10.36 8.79 -16.23
C ASN A 120 11.08 9.04 -14.89
N GLY A 121 10.67 10.07 -14.15
CA GLY A 121 11.39 10.57 -12.97
C GLY A 121 11.60 9.54 -11.86
N PHE A 122 10.78 8.49 -11.82
CA PHE A 122 10.85 7.40 -10.85
C PHE A 122 11.25 6.05 -11.46
N TRP A 123 11.61 6.00 -12.74
CA TRP A 123 11.88 4.76 -13.44
C TRP A 123 13.07 4.01 -12.84
N SER A 124 12.86 2.74 -12.50
CA SER A 124 13.91 1.80 -12.15
C SER A 124 14.14 0.82 -13.30
N HIS A 125 15.37 0.79 -13.83
CA HIS A 125 15.76 -0.19 -14.85
C HIS A 125 15.75 -1.63 -14.32
N GLU A 126 16.10 -1.82 -13.05
CA GLU A 126 16.15 -3.16 -12.42
C GLU A 126 14.74 -3.74 -12.27
N MET A 127 13.80 -2.93 -11.80
CA MET A 127 12.42 -3.35 -11.61
C MET A 127 11.58 -3.26 -12.90
N ARG A 128 12.10 -2.54 -13.90
CA ARG A 128 11.40 -2.18 -15.15
C ARG A 128 10.03 -1.55 -14.88
N MET A 129 10.01 -0.61 -13.94
CA MET A 129 8.82 0.12 -13.50
C MET A 129 9.21 1.42 -12.79
N GLY A 130 8.33 2.41 -12.87
CA GLY A 130 8.35 3.66 -12.13
C GLY A 130 7.63 3.60 -10.78
N ALA A 131 7.21 4.76 -10.30
CA ALA A 131 6.35 4.85 -9.13
C ALA A 131 4.94 4.37 -9.49
N VAL A 132 4.36 3.51 -8.66
CA VAL A 132 3.01 2.97 -8.88
C VAL A 132 2.08 3.48 -7.79
N TYR A 133 0.97 4.08 -8.20
CA TYR A 133 -0.02 4.66 -7.32
C TYR A 133 -1.21 3.72 -7.11
N PHE A 134 -1.67 3.66 -5.87
CA PHE A 134 -2.87 2.92 -5.46
C PHE A 134 -3.78 3.83 -4.66
N GLU A 135 -5.08 3.56 -4.71
CA GLU A 135 -5.94 3.93 -3.59
C GLU A 135 -5.52 3.09 -2.37
N ARG A 136 -5.42 3.75 -1.21
CA ARG A 136 -4.83 3.15 -0.01
C ARG A 136 -5.57 1.91 0.46
N ALA A 137 -6.91 1.91 0.44
CA ALA A 137 -7.70 0.75 0.82
C ALA A 137 -7.58 -0.40 -0.18
N ALA A 138 -7.44 -0.12 -1.48
CA ALA A 138 -7.18 -1.12 -2.51
C ALA A 138 -5.83 -1.83 -2.27
N LEU A 139 -4.77 -1.07 -1.99
CA LEU A 139 -3.48 -1.68 -1.64
C LEU A 139 -3.55 -2.50 -0.35
N GLN A 140 -4.25 -2.00 0.67
CA GLN A 140 -4.49 -2.74 1.91
C GLN A 140 -5.23 -4.07 1.63
N ALA A 141 -6.29 -4.03 0.82
CA ALA A 141 -7.07 -5.22 0.47
C ALA A 141 -6.19 -6.26 -0.24
N LEU A 142 -5.40 -5.84 -1.24
CA LEU A 142 -4.46 -6.73 -1.94
C LEU A 142 -3.49 -7.45 -0.98
N LEU A 143 -2.93 -6.72 -0.01
CA LEU A 143 -2.01 -7.30 0.96
C LEU A 143 -2.71 -8.28 1.91
N VAL A 144 -3.89 -7.90 2.42
CA VAL A 144 -4.68 -8.72 3.34
C VAL A 144 -5.17 -10.00 2.66
N ASP A 145 -5.64 -9.92 1.42
CA ASP A 145 -6.08 -11.09 0.66
C ASP A 145 -4.90 -12.03 0.42
N ARG A 146 -3.72 -11.51 0.11
CA ARG A 146 -2.52 -12.32 -0.01
C ARG A 146 -2.11 -13.00 1.30
N VAL A 147 -2.32 -12.35 2.45
CA VAL A 147 -2.09 -12.98 3.77
C VAL A 147 -3.03 -14.17 3.97
N ARG A 148 -4.31 -14.02 3.63
CA ARG A 148 -5.31 -15.09 3.72
C ARG A 148 -4.99 -16.26 2.79
N GLU A 149 -4.59 -15.99 1.56
CA GLU A 149 -4.16 -17.01 0.59
C GLU A 149 -3.00 -17.86 1.11
N LEU A 150 -2.09 -17.26 1.88
CA LEU A 150 -0.95 -17.94 2.49
C LEU A 150 -1.28 -18.57 3.86
N GLY A 151 -2.54 -18.57 4.29
CA GLY A 151 -3.01 -19.20 5.51
C GLY A 151 -2.83 -18.37 6.79
N GLY A 152 -2.61 -17.06 6.66
CA GLY A 152 -2.65 -16.14 7.79
C GLY A 152 -4.09 -15.79 8.21
N ASP A 153 -4.27 -15.51 9.50
CA ASP A 153 -5.55 -15.08 10.05
C ASP A 153 -5.63 -13.55 10.14
N VAL A 154 -6.81 -12.98 9.90
CA VAL A 154 -7.08 -11.54 9.88
C VAL A 154 -8.35 -11.21 10.63
#